data_AF-A0A950T1M8-F1
#
_entry.id   AF-A0A950T1M8-F1
#
_cell.length_a   1.000
_cell.length_b   1.000
_cell.length_c   1.000
_cell.angle_alpha   90.00
_cell.angle_beta   90.00
_cell.angle_gamma   90.00
#
_symmetry.space_group_name_H-M   'P 1'
#
loop_
_entity.id
_entity.type
_entity.pdbx_description
1 polymer ?
#
loop_
_entity_poly.entity_id
_entity_poly.type
_entity_poly.pdbx_seq_one_letter_code
_entity_poly.pdbx_strand_id
1 'polypeptide(L)'
;MDQTASKRQGYIWNPQAETMSRAELTALQTQRLQQQVTRAYERVPFYRRQLDESGVHPRDIRALDDIERLPFTVKDDFRTTYPYGLFAVPLKDVVRLHASSGTTGKSVVGGY
;
A
#
# COMPACT_ATOMS: atom_id res chain seq x y z
N MET A 1 -30.61 -31.78 -15.61
CA MET A 1 -30.63 -30.32 -15.32
C MET A 1 -30.35 -30.16 -13.85
N ASP A 2 -29.08 -29.96 -13.50
CA ASP A 2 -28.62 -29.88 -12.12
C ASP A 2 -28.84 -28.46 -11.59
N GLN A 3 -29.80 -28.31 -10.66
CA GLN A 3 -30.21 -27.03 -10.07
C GLN A 3 -29.42 -26.68 -8.80
N THR A 4 -28.20 -27.19 -8.61
CA THR A 4 -27.42 -26.95 -7.38
C THR A 4 -26.61 -25.64 -7.35
N ALA A 5 -26.42 -24.96 -8.49
CA ALA A 5 -25.57 -23.76 -8.54
C ALA A 5 -26.21 -22.46 -8.00
N SER A 6 -27.51 -22.44 -7.70
CA SER A 6 -28.25 -21.18 -7.46
C SER A 6 -28.28 -20.70 -5.99
N LYS A 7 -27.86 -21.50 -5.00
CA LYS A 7 -28.09 -21.18 -3.56
C LYS A 7 -26.94 -20.52 -2.78
N ARG A 8 -25.80 -20.17 -3.39
CA ARG A 8 -24.64 -19.58 -2.66
C ARG A 8 -24.48 -18.06 -2.74
N GLN A 9 -25.32 -17.33 -3.48
CA GLN A 9 -25.13 -15.89 -3.73
C GLN A 9 -25.60 -14.94 -2.60
N GLY A 10 -26.06 -15.44 -1.45
CA GLY A 10 -26.74 -14.61 -0.44
C GLY A 10 -25.88 -13.87 0.61
N TYR A 11 -24.57 -14.11 0.71
CA TYR A 11 -23.77 -13.67 1.89
C TYR A 11 -22.40 -13.05 1.59
N ILE A 12 -22.03 -12.86 0.33
CA ILE A 12 -20.72 -12.30 -0.04
C ILE A 12 -20.94 -10.87 -0.58
N TRP A 13 -20.33 -9.87 0.09
CA TRP A 13 -20.54 -8.45 -0.20
C TRP A 13 -20.00 -8.06 -1.59
N ASN A 14 -18.82 -8.59 -1.92
CA ASN A 14 -18.15 -8.41 -3.21
C ASN A 14 -17.68 -9.77 -3.73
N PRO A 15 -18.58 -10.55 -4.37
CA PRO A 15 -18.23 -11.87 -4.91
C PRO A 15 -17.03 -11.83 -5.85
N GLN A 16 -16.91 -10.79 -6.69
CA GLN A 16 -15.81 -10.66 -7.63
C GLN A 16 -14.45 -10.58 -6.93
N ALA A 17 -14.33 -9.82 -5.85
CA ALA A 17 -13.08 -9.69 -5.11
C ALA A 17 -12.85 -10.85 -4.13
N GLU A 18 -13.91 -11.29 -3.45
CA GLU A 18 -13.83 -12.27 -2.36
C GLU A 18 -13.73 -13.72 -2.85
N THR A 19 -14.16 -14.00 -4.08
CA THR A 19 -14.04 -15.35 -4.68
C THR A 19 -13.11 -15.38 -5.90
N MET A 20 -12.26 -14.37 -6.04
CA MET A 20 -11.25 -14.29 -7.10
C MET A 20 -10.33 -15.51 -7.09
N SER A 21 -9.99 -16.06 -8.26
CA SER A 21 -9.02 -17.16 -8.31
C SER A 21 -7.65 -16.69 -7.82
N ARG A 22 -6.79 -17.62 -7.38
CA ARG A 22 -5.46 -17.26 -6.88
C ARG A 22 -4.61 -16.57 -7.95
N ALA A 23 -4.70 -17.01 -9.20
CA ALA A 23 -3.96 -16.43 -10.32
C ALA A 23 -4.40 -14.99 -10.60
N GLU A 24 -5.71 -14.74 -10.64
CA GLU A 24 -6.26 -13.39 -10.83
C GLU A 24 -5.92 -12.46 -9.65
N LEU A 25 -5.98 -12.98 -8.42
CA LEU A 25 -5.63 -12.21 -7.22
C LEU A 25 -4.16 -11.81 -7.23
N THR A 26 -3.25 -12.74 -7.56
CA THR A 26 -1.82 -12.45 -7.68
C THR A 26 -1.53 -11.44 -8.79
N ALA A 27 -2.21 -11.52 -9.93
CA ALA A 27 -2.08 -10.53 -11.00
C ALA A 27 -2.54 -9.13 -10.54
N LEU A 28 -3.70 -9.03 -9.88
CA LEU A 28 -4.21 -7.79 -9.33
C LEU A 28 -3.29 -7.19 -8.25
N GLN A 29 -2.77 -8.03 -7.35
CA GLN A 29 -1.83 -7.61 -6.32
C GLN A 29 -0.52 -7.09 -6.92
N THR A 30 0.02 -7.78 -7.92
CA THR A 30 1.24 -7.37 -8.63
C THR A 30 1.05 -6.00 -9.29
N GLN A 31 -0.06 -5.82 -10.02
CA GLN A 31 -0.40 -4.54 -10.65
C GLN A 31 -0.50 -3.41 -9.61
N ARG A 32 -1.20 -3.66 -8.49
CA ARG A 32 -1.36 -2.66 -7.43
C ARG A 32 -0.04 -2.36 -6.73
N LEU A 33 0.81 -3.36 -6.49
CA LEU A 33 2.14 -3.18 -5.92
C LEU A 33 2.99 -2.25 -6.80
N GLN A 34 3.05 -2.51 -8.11
CA GLN A 34 3.76 -1.64 -9.07
C GLN A 34 3.27 -0.19 -9.01
N GLN A 35 1.94 0.00 -8.96
CA GLN A 35 1.34 1.33 -8.84
C GLN A 35 1.70 2.02 -7.51
N GLN A 36 1.68 1.30 -6.39
CA GLN A 36 2.01 1.86 -5.08
C GLN A 36 3.50 2.22 -4.98
N VAL A 37 4.40 1.34 -5.44
CA VAL A 37 5.85 1.61 -5.43
C VAL A 37 6.19 2.81 -6.32
N THR A 38 5.61 2.87 -7.52
CA THR A 38 5.78 4.02 -8.44
C THR A 38 5.28 5.31 -7.79
N ARG A 39 4.07 5.30 -7.21
CA ARG A 39 3.50 6.47 -6.53
C ARG A 39 4.36 6.93 -5.36
N ALA A 40 4.84 6.00 -4.53
CA ALA A 40 5.69 6.31 -3.39
C ALA A 40 7.02 6.94 -3.84
N TYR A 41 7.69 6.32 -4.81
CA TYR A 41 8.95 6.80 -5.38
C TYR A 41 8.82 8.19 -6.03
N GLU A 42 7.76 8.41 -6.81
CA GLU A 42 7.56 9.66 -7.52
C GLU A 42 7.14 10.80 -6.58
N ARG A 43 6.29 10.52 -5.58
CA ARG A 43 5.63 11.58 -4.80
C ARG A 43 6.21 11.82 -3.42
N VAL A 44 6.95 10.87 -2.87
CA VAL A 44 7.45 10.96 -1.50
C VAL A 44 8.99 10.97 -1.51
N PRO A 45 9.62 12.12 -1.22
CA PRO A 45 11.08 12.24 -1.24
C PRO A 45 11.79 11.24 -0.31
N PHE A 46 11.16 10.85 0.81
CA PHE A 46 11.68 9.82 1.70
C PHE A 46 11.81 8.45 0.99
N TYR A 47 10.73 7.96 0.38
CA TYR A 47 10.75 6.66 -0.30
C TYR A 47 11.62 6.66 -1.55
N ARG A 48 11.72 7.78 -2.27
CA ARG A 48 12.66 7.91 -3.37
C ARG A 48 14.09 7.63 -2.91
N ARG A 49 14.55 8.32 -1.87
CA ARG A 49 15.89 8.12 -1.31
C ARG A 49 16.09 6.69 -0.80
N GLN A 50 15.14 6.16 -0.04
CA GLN A 50 15.26 4.81 0.53
C GLN A 50 15.39 3.72 -0.56
N LEU A 51 14.62 3.87 -1.65
CA LEU A 51 14.66 2.96 -2.79
C LEU A 51 15.96 3.13 -3.60
N ASP A 52 16.39 4.36 -3.86
CA ASP A 52 17.66 4.67 -4.54
C ASP A 52 18.86 4.11 -3.77
N GLU A 53 18.91 4.31 -2.44
CA GLU A 53 19.96 3.80 -1.55
C GLU A 53 19.97 2.26 -1.48
N SER A 54 18.81 1.62 -1.65
CA SER A 54 18.68 0.16 -1.71
C SER A 54 18.94 -0.40 -3.11
N GLY A 55 19.20 0.46 -4.11
CA GLY A 55 19.42 0.05 -5.50
C GLY A 55 18.18 -0.53 -6.18
N VAL A 56 16.99 -0.13 -5.75
CA VAL A 56 15.71 -0.64 -6.28
C VAL A 56 14.95 0.46 -6.99
N HIS A 57 14.62 0.26 -8.26
CA HIS A 57 13.75 1.18 -9.01
C HIS A 57 12.35 0.58 -9.16
N PRO A 58 11.26 1.38 -9.23
CA PRO A 58 9.89 0.84 -9.40
C PRO A 58 9.72 -0.14 -10.58
N ARG A 59 10.49 0.05 -11.65
CA ARG A 59 10.51 -0.83 -12.85
C ARG A 59 11.04 -2.25 -12.58
N ASP A 60 11.70 -2.44 -11.44
CA ASP A 60 12.28 -3.71 -11.06
C ASP A 60 11.25 -4.64 -10.40
N ILE A 61 10.07 -4.11 -10.04
CA ILE A 61 8.94 -4.87 -9.49
C ILE A 61 8.14 -5.46 -10.66
N ARG A 62 8.33 -6.76 -10.91
CA ARG A 62 7.72 -7.48 -12.05
C ARG A 62 6.79 -8.61 -11.61
N ALA A 63 6.98 -9.12 -10.41
CA ALA A 63 6.13 -10.11 -9.76
C ALA A 63 5.80 -9.69 -8.32
N LEU A 64 4.82 -10.35 -7.71
CA LEU A 64 4.45 -10.10 -6.32
C LEU A 64 5.62 -10.34 -5.36
N ASP A 65 6.45 -11.36 -5.63
CA ASP A 65 7.57 -11.76 -4.78
C ASP A 65 8.72 -10.72 -4.79
N ASP A 66 8.76 -9.81 -5.78
CA ASP A 66 9.72 -8.69 -5.78
C ASP A 66 9.49 -7.71 -4.62
N ILE A 67 8.39 -7.84 -3.87
CA ILE A 67 8.16 -7.10 -2.63
C ILE A 67 9.29 -7.28 -1.62
N GLU A 68 9.98 -8.43 -1.61
CA GLU A 68 11.10 -8.72 -0.72
C GLU A 68 12.33 -7.84 -0.98
N ARG A 69 12.39 -7.21 -2.16
CA ARG A 69 13.45 -6.27 -2.52
C ARG A 69 13.22 -4.89 -1.91
N LEU A 70 11.99 -4.58 -1.50
CA LEU A 70 11.66 -3.28 -0.94
C LEU A 70 12.21 -3.15 0.49
N PRO A 71 12.84 -2.02 0.84
CA PRO A 71 13.25 -1.76 2.21
C PRO A 71 12.03 -1.66 3.13
N PHE A 72 12.19 -2.08 4.38
CA PHE A 72 11.14 -1.91 5.38
C PHE A 72 10.95 -0.44 5.74
N THR A 73 9.71 -0.05 6.01
CA THR A 73 9.38 1.20 6.71
C THR A 73 9.25 0.90 8.19
N VAL A 74 10.08 1.53 9.02
CA VAL A 74 10.09 1.35 10.47
C VAL A 74 9.51 2.55 11.19
N LYS A 75 9.22 2.40 12.48
CA LYS A 75 8.58 3.46 13.28
C LYS A 75 9.38 4.77 13.31
N ASP A 76 10.71 4.68 13.24
CA ASP A 76 11.58 5.85 13.25
C ASP A 76 11.49 6.68 11.95
N ASP A 77 11.15 6.06 10.83
CA ASP A 77 10.93 6.76 9.57
C ASP A 77 9.78 7.76 9.69
N PHE A 78 8.68 7.36 10.33
CA PHE A 78 7.54 8.24 10.61
C PHE A 78 7.92 9.40 11.55
N ARG A 79 8.83 9.16 12.50
CA ARG A 79 9.27 10.18 13.47
C ARG A 79 10.19 11.21 12.83
N THR A 80 11.08 10.79 11.92
CA THR A 80 12.02 11.68 11.21
C THR A 80 11.32 12.49 10.12
N THR A 81 10.23 11.97 9.56
CA THR A 81 9.41 12.62 8.53
C THR A 81 8.19 13.37 9.08
N TYR A 82 8.06 13.47 10.40
CA TYR A 82 6.94 14.15 11.06
C TYR A 82 6.78 15.60 10.59
N PRO A 83 5.54 16.13 10.44
CA PRO A 83 4.26 15.42 10.60
C PRO A 83 3.73 14.76 9.33
N TYR A 84 4.11 15.24 8.14
CA TYR A 84 3.44 14.88 6.88
C TYR A 84 4.40 14.40 5.79
N GLY A 85 5.68 14.18 6.10
CA GLY A 85 6.72 13.90 5.12
C GLY A 85 6.55 12.60 4.33
N LEU A 86 5.63 11.72 4.76
CA LEU A 86 5.24 10.50 4.04
C LEU A 86 3.95 10.63 3.23
N PHE A 87 3.30 11.80 3.23
CA PHE A 87 2.07 11.99 2.47
C PHE A 87 2.37 12.05 0.97
N ALA A 88 1.69 11.20 0.20
CA ALA A 88 1.82 11.14 -1.27
C ALA A 88 0.80 12.03 -2.01
N VAL A 89 0.20 12.99 -1.30
CA VAL A 89 -0.77 13.98 -1.79
C VAL A 89 -0.53 15.31 -1.08
N PRO A 90 -0.85 16.46 -1.70
CA PRO A 90 -0.77 17.75 -1.02
C PRO A 90 -1.83 17.85 0.09
N LEU A 91 -1.54 18.63 1.14
CA LEU A 91 -2.42 18.74 2.31
C LEU A 91 -3.84 19.22 2.01
N LYS A 92 -4.04 20.01 0.94
CA LYS A 92 -5.37 20.44 0.49
C LYS A 92 -6.30 19.29 0.08
N ASP A 93 -5.72 18.14 -0.27
CA ASP A 93 -6.46 16.94 -0.67
C ASP A 93 -6.65 15.98 0.52
N VAL A 94 -6.12 16.31 1.71
CA VAL A 94 -6.27 15.52 2.94
C VAL A 94 -7.51 16.02 3.69
N VAL A 95 -8.52 15.17 3.78
CA VAL A 95 -9.81 15.53 4.41
C VAL A 95 -9.87 15.12 5.88
N ARG A 96 -8.96 14.24 6.32
CA ARG A 96 -8.88 13.85 7.73
C ARG A 96 -7.47 13.50 8.17
N LEU A 97 -7.15 13.85 9.42
CA LEU A 97 -5.89 13.50 10.09
C LEU A 97 -6.17 12.67 11.33
N HIS A 98 -5.49 11.53 11.43
CA HIS A 98 -5.44 10.70 12.63
C HIS A 98 -4.01 10.65 13.16
N ALA A 99 -3.84 10.68 14.47
CA ALA A 99 -2.54 10.57 15.11
C ALA A 99 -2.55 9.49 16.19
N SER A 100 -1.43 8.78 16.33
CA SER A 100 -1.21 7.88 17.48
C SER A 100 -1.12 8.68 18.79
N SER A 101 -1.34 8.02 19.93
CA SER A 101 -1.28 8.66 21.27
C SER A 101 0.09 9.22 21.68
N GLY A 102 1.19 8.85 21.00
CA GLY A 102 2.50 9.49 21.21
C GLY A 102 3.23 9.10 22.50
N THR A 103 2.88 7.98 23.14
CA THR A 103 3.47 7.57 24.44
C THR A 103 4.98 7.30 24.41
N THR A 104 5.56 7.15 23.22
CA THR A 104 6.99 6.82 23.01
C THR A 104 7.71 7.90 22.18
N GLY A 105 7.21 9.14 22.16
CA GLY A 105 7.77 10.26 21.40
C GLY A 105 6.81 10.85 20.38
N LYS A 106 7.33 11.45 19.30
CA LYS A 106 6.50 12.05 18.23
C LYS A 106 5.47 11.03 17.72
N SER A 107 4.21 11.45 17.67
CA SER A 107 3.12 10.64 17.15
C SER A 107 3.29 10.33 15.67
N VAL A 108 2.83 9.16 15.25
CA VAL A 108 2.64 8.84 13.84
C VAL A 108 1.35 9.49 13.37
N VAL A 109 1.39 10.20 12.25
CA VAL A 109 0.22 10.86 11.65
C VAL A 109 -0.14 10.16 10.35
N GLY A 110 -1.42 9.81 10.21
CA GLY A 110 -2.03 9.32 8.97
C GLY A 110 -3.00 10.35 8.40
N GLY A 111 -2.97 10.54 7.09
CA GLY A 111 -3.89 11.40 6.35
C GLY A 111 -4.63 10.61 5.27
N TYR A 112 -5.91 10.89 5.09
CA TYR A 112 -6.76 10.33 4.03
C TYR A 112 -7.76 11.36 3.50
#